data_AF-A0A451A0U3-F1
#
_entry.id   AF-A0A451A0U3-F1
#
_cell.length_a   1.000
_cell.length_b   1.000
_cell.length_c   1.000
_cell.angle_alpha   90.00
_cell.angle_beta   90.00
_cell.angle_gamma   90.00
#
_symmetry.space_group_name_H-M   'P 1'
#
loop_
_entity.id
_entity.type
_entity.pdbx_description
1 polymer ?
#
loop_
_entity_poly.entity_id
_entity_poly.type
_entity_poly.pdbx_seq_one_letter_code
_entity_poly.pdbx_strand_id
1 'polypeptide(L)'
;MSVNHSAKEFVNEMVHTNGIESVWAVLKRGYNGVYHHMSVKHLPRYVSEFTFRLNQGNVKIHTMVRIASMVKRVLPVLAYLVDSAVCSFAPRGYVYQPRVAAQQLLWEGNAQRSN
;
A
#
# COMPACT_ATOMS: atom_id res chain seq x y z
N MET A 1 11.12 15.60 -21.45
CA MET A 1 10.07 16.61 -21.21
C MET A 1 10.46 17.37 -19.94
N SER A 2 10.67 18.69 -20.01
CA SER A 2 11.22 19.50 -18.92
C SER A 2 10.42 20.79 -18.81
N VAL A 3 10.04 21.19 -17.59
CA VAL A 3 9.29 22.43 -17.32
C VAL A 3 10.29 23.53 -17.00
N ASN A 4 10.23 24.63 -17.75
CA ASN A 4 11.18 25.74 -17.59
C ASN A 4 10.63 26.80 -16.62
N HIS A 5 11.03 26.70 -15.35
CA HIS A 5 10.64 27.63 -14.30
C HIS A 5 11.16 29.06 -14.51
N SER A 6 12.16 29.28 -15.37
CA SER A 6 12.70 30.61 -15.68
C SER A 6 11.76 31.43 -16.57
N ALA A 7 10.90 30.76 -17.34
CA ALA A 7 9.94 31.39 -18.24
C ALA A 7 8.56 31.66 -17.58
N LYS A 8 8.42 31.48 -16.25
CA LYS A 8 7.12 31.51 -15.54
C LYS A 8 6.09 30.51 -16.10
N GLU A 9 6.56 29.44 -16.72
CA GLU A 9 5.72 28.35 -17.21
C GLU A 9 5.53 27.33 -16.07
N PHE A 10 4.33 27.30 -15.50
CA PHE A 10 4.00 26.43 -14.36
C PHE A 10 3.24 25.17 -14.77
N VAL A 11 2.88 25.05 -16.06
CA VAL A 11 2.09 23.95 -16.60
C VAL A 11 2.57 23.67 -18.02
N ASN A 12 3.09 22.48 -18.26
CA ASN A 12 3.27 21.94 -19.61
C ASN A 12 2.38 20.68 -19.70
N GLU A 13 1.18 20.88 -20.24
CA GLU A 13 0.14 19.86 -20.46
C GLU A 13 -0.15 18.98 -19.22
N MET A 14 0.22 17.69 -19.22
CA MET A 14 -0.03 16.74 -18.13
C MET A 14 1.08 16.69 -17.06
N VAL A 15 2.17 17.45 -17.21
CA VAL A 15 3.32 17.38 -16.30
C VAL A 15 3.32 18.57 -15.35
N HIS A 16 2.86 18.32 -14.12
CA HIS A 16 2.84 19.30 -13.02
C HIS A 16 3.63 18.80 -11.81
N THR A 17 4.43 19.67 -11.18
CA THR A 17 5.14 19.39 -9.91
C THR A 17 4.31 19.72 -8.67
N ASN A 18 3.22 20.45 -8.84
CA ASN A 18 2.30 20.88 -7.77
C ASN A 18 1.85 19.73 -6.85
N GLY A 19 1.64 18.53 -7.41
CA GLY A 19 1.25 17.35 -6.63
C GLY A 19 2.32 16.94 -5.62
N ILE A 20 3.55 16.67 -6.10
CA ILE A 20 4.64 16.22 -5.25
C ILE A 20 5.10 17.32 -4.28
N GLU A 21 5.07 18.59 -4.68
CA GLU A 21 5.35 19.74 -3.82
C GLU A 21 4.38 19.84 -2.65
N SER A 22 3.08 19.60 -2.90
CA SER A 22 2.05 19.56 -1.86
C SER A 22 2.29 18.44 -0.84
N VAL A 23 2.70 17.25 -1.30
CA VAL A 23 3.08 16.13 -0.40
C VAL A 23 4.20 16.54 0.55
N TRP A 24 5.27 17.15 0.01
CA TRP A 24 6.42 17.59 0.81
C TRP A 24 6.07 18.74 1.77
N ALA A 25 5.18 19.64 1.38
CA ALA A 25 4.72 20.73 2.26
C ALA A 25 3.99 20.18 3.50
N VAL A 26 3.09 19.21 3.31
CA VAL A 26 2.34 18.58 4.40
C VAL A 26 3.26 17.76 5.31
N LEU A 27 4.19 17.00 4.75
CA LEU A 27 5.15 16.20 5.51
C LEU A 27 6.02 17.08 6.42
N LYS A 28 6.58 18.17 5.88
CA LYS A 28 7.42 19.11 6.66
C LYS A 28 6.64 19.80 7.79
N ARG A 29 5.37 20.16 7.55
CA ARG A 29 4.50 20.70 8.60
C ARG A 29 4.23 19.66 9.69
N GLY A 30 4.00 18.42 9.31
CA GLY A 30 3.82 17.31 10.24
C GLY A 30 5.06 17.01 11.07
N TYR A 31 6.25 17.11 10.47
CA TYR A 31 7.53 16.98 11.18
C TYR A 31 7.68 18.03 12.28
N ASN A 32 7.49 19.31 11.95
CA ASN A 32 7.65 20.39 12.91
C ASN A 32 6.53 20.43 13.98
N GLY A 33 5.30 20.06 13.61
CA GLY A 33 4.13 20.24 14.46
C GLY A 33 3.67 19.00 15.23
N VAL A 34 3.60 17.84 14.58
CA VAL A 34 2.96 16.63 15.16
C VAL A 34 3.98 15.76 15.88
N TYR A 35 5.13 15.50 15.26
CA TYR A 35 6.07 14.51 15.79
C TYR A 35 7.17 15.13 16.65
N HIS A 36 7.44 16.44 16.54
CA HIS A 36 8.53 17.21 17.16
C HIS A 36 9.97 16.65 16.98
N HIS A 37 10.13 15.33 16.94
CA HIS A 37 11.34 14.56 16.67
C HIS A 37 10.96 13.21 16.02
N MET A 38 11.39 12.97 14.77
CA MET A 38 11.24 11.67 14.10
C MET A 38 12.53 10.86 14.19
N SER A 39 12.45 9.63 14.68
CA SER A 39 13.58 8.69 14.61
C SER A 39 13.69 8.08 13.22
N VAL A 40 14.91 8.00 12.69
CA VAL A 40 15.23 7.34 11.40
C VAL A 40 14.73 5.90 11.36
N LYS A 41 14.74 5.19 12.50
CA LYS A 41 14.24 3.81 12.61
C LYS A 41 12.77 3.65 12.22
N HIS A 42 11.97 4.70 12.38
CA HIS A 42 10.53 4.68 12.14
C HIS A 42 10.11 5.53 10.95
N LEU A 43 11.06 6.07 10.18
CA LEU A 43 10.80 6.87 8.98
C LEU A 43 9.81 6.19 8.00
N PRO A 44 9.92 4.88 7.73
CA PRO A 44 8.96 4.18 6.86
C PRO A 44 7.53 4.20 7.40
N ARG A 45 7.35 4.20 8.74
CA ARG A 45 6.02 4.23 9.38
C ARG A 45 5.38 5.61 9.21
N TYR A 46 6.15 6.68 9.44
CA TYR A 46 5.65 8.05 9.24
C TYR A 46 5.25 8.29 7.78
N VAL A 47 6.10 7.92 6.81
CA VAL A 47 5.78 8.07 5.38
C VAL A 47 4.55 7.24 4.98
N SER A 48 4.43 6.02 5.51
CA SER A 48 3.25 5.17 5.27
C SER A 48 1.96 5.80 5.81
N GLU A 49 2.02 6.50 6.93
CA GLU A 49 0.87 7.21 7.48
C GLU A 49 0.47 8.41 6.61
N PHE A 50 1.42 9.24 6.19
CA PHE A 50 1.14 10.39 5.32
C PHE A 50 0.59 9.96 3.96
N THR A 51 1.12 8.90 3.36
CA THR A 51 0.58 8.34 2.11
C THR A 51 -0.84 7.79 2.31
N PHE A 52 -1.10 7.10 3.42
CA PHE A 52 -2.46 6.67 3.76
C PHE A 52 -3.43 7.85 3.90
N ARG A 53 -3.04 8.90 4.63
CA ARG A 53 -3.87 10.10 4.83
C ARG A 53 -4.17 10.84 3.54
N LEU A 54 -3.18 11.03 2.67
CA LEU A 54 -3.37 11.73 1.40
C LEU A 54 -4.21 10.92 0.41
N ASN A 55 -4.04 9.60 0.39
CA ASN A 55 -4.76 8.72 -0.52
C ASN A 55 -6.19 8.40 -0.05
N GLN A 56 -6.42 8.30 1.26
CA GLN A 56 -7.70 7.81 1.82
C GLN A 56 -8.42 8.82 2.73
N GLY A 57 -7.81 9.97 3.03
CA GLY A 57 -8.34 10.96 3.97
C GLY A 57 -9.54 11.76 3.48
N ASN A 58 -9.90 11.67 2.20
CA ASN A 58 -11.01 12.44 1.62
C ASN A 58 -12.40 11.81 1.86
N VAL A 59 -12.49 10.69 2.62
CA VAL A 59 -13.76 9.98 2.95
C VAL A 59 -14.67 9.70 1.73
N LYS A 60 -14.14 9.79 0.51
CA LYS A 60 -14.84 9.44 -0.74
C LYS A 60 -15.10 7.95 -0.81
N ILE A 61 -14.26 7.17 -0.15
CA ILE A 61 -14.36 5.72 -0.06
C ILE A 61 -15.24 5.37 1.12
N HIS A 62 -16.35 4.71 0.85
CA HIS A 62 -17.31 4.23 1.85
C HIS A 62 -16.59 3.44 2.96
N THR A 63 -16.98 3.67 4.22
CA THR A 63 -16.29 3.15 5.41
C THR A 63 -16.05 1.64 5.36
N MET A 64 -17.02 0.87 4.87
CA MET A 64 -16.89 -0.59 4.74
C MET A 64 -15.80 -1.01 3.77
N VAL A 65 -15.60 -0.27 2.68
CA VAL A 65 -14.54 -0.54 1.70
C VAL A 65 -13.16 -0.29 2.32
N ARG A 66 -13.05 0.71 3.19
CA ARG A 66 -11.82 1.00 3.93
C ARG A 66 -11.49 -0.12 4.91
N ILE A 67 -12.47 -0.56 5.70
CA ILE A 67 -12.31 -1.69 6.64
C ILE A 67 -11.91 -2.95 5.87
N ALA A 68 -12.57 -3.25 4.75
CA ALA A 68 -12.23 -4.39 3.91
C ALA A 68 -10.79 -4.31 3.37
N SER A 69 -10.30 -3.12 2.98
CA SER A 69 -8.92 -2.94 2.51
C SER A 69 -7.87 -3.19 3.62
N MET A 70 -8.19 -2.85 4.87
CA MET A 70 -7.34 -3.13 6.02
C MET A 70 -7.26 -4.63 6.28
N VAL A 71 -8.40 -5.33 6.26
CA VAL A 71 -8.47 -6.79 6.44
C VAL A 71 -7.72 -7.51 5.32
N LYS A 72 -7.91 -7.11 4.05
CA LYS A 72 -7.21 -7.69 2.89
C LYS A 72 -5.69 -7.64 3.02
N ARG A 73 -5.13 -6.60 3.66
CA ARG A 73 -3.69 -6.47 3.86
C ARG A 73 -3.13 -7.38 4.96
N VAL A 74 -3.96 -7.77 5.93
CA VAL A 74 -3.59 -8.66 7.05
C VAL A 74 -3.76 -10.13 6.69
N LEU A 75 -4.75 -10.46 5.85
CA LEU A 75 -5.06 -11.83 5.42
C LEU A 75 -3.85 -12.65 4.92
N PRO A 76 -2.95 -12.15 4.04
CA PRO A 76 -1.83 -12.96 3.58
C PRO A 76 -0.87 -13.31 4.72
N VAL A 77 -0.62 -12.38 5.65
CA VAL A 77 0.26 -12.64 6.81
C VAL A 77 -0.35 -13.72 7.70
N LEU A 78 -1.66 -13.67 7.94
CA LEU A 78 -2.36 -14.71 8.70
C LEU A 78 -2.34 -16.06 7.98
N ALA A 79 -2.55 -16.06 6.65
CA ALA A 79 -2.48 -17.27 5.84
C ALA A 79 -1.08 -17.90 5.93
N TYR A 80 -0.02 -17.12 5.75
CA TYR A 80 1.36 -17.60 5.89
C TYR A 80 1.66 -18.16 7.29
N LEU A 81 1.16 -17.52 8.35
CA LEU A 81 1.36 -17.99 9.72
C LEU A 81 0.62 -19.31 9.97
N VAL A 82 -0.61 -19.45 9.45
CA VAL A 82 -1.37 -20.71 9.53
C VAL A 82 -0.68 -21.80 8.72
N ASP A 83 -0.27 -21.52 7.48
CA ASP A 83 0.47 -22.44 6.62
C ASP A 83 1.78 -22.91 7.30
N SER A 84 2.52 -21.99 7.90
CA SER A 84 3.77 -22.30 8.61
C SER A 84 3.53 -23.13 9.88
N ALA A 85 2.45 -22.85 10.62
CA ALA A 85 2.07 -23.61 11.80
C ALA A 85 1.64 -25.04 11.45
N VAL A 86 0.90 -25.22 10.34
CA VAL A 86 0.51 -26.55 9.84
C VAL A 86 1.75 -27.33 9.42
N CYS A 87 2.70 -26.72 8.69
CA CYS A 87 3.96 -27.37 8.32
C CYS A 87 4.81 -27.77 9.54
N SER A 88 4.73 -27.03 10.64
CA SER A 88 5.49 -27.33 11.87
C SER A 88 4.88 -28.45 12.72
N PHE A 89 3.57 -28.68 12.62
CA PHE A 89 2.86 -29.74 13.34
C PHE A 89 2.60 -30.99 12.47
N ALA A 90 2.92 -30.91 11.17
CA ALA A 90 2.71 -31.99 10.24
C ALA A 90 3.67 -33.18 10.56
N PRO A 91 3.14 -34.41 10.63
CA PRO A 91 3.98 -35.60 10.80
C PRO A 91 4.93 -35.78 9.60
N ARG A 92 6.12 -36.36 9.84
CA ARG A 92 7.11 -36.62 8.78
C ARG A 92 6.46 -37.38 7.62
N GLY A 93 6.47 -36.79 6.42
CA GLY A 93 5.88 -37.37 5.20
C GLY A 93 4.59 -36.69 4.72
N TYR A 94 4.06 -35.70 5.44
CA TYR A 94 2.89 -34.95 4.99
C TYR A 94 3.26 -33.98 3.85
N VAL A 95 2.57 -34.07 2.70
CA VAL A 95 2.71 -33.13 1.59
C VAL A 95 1.66 -32.02 1.76
N TYR A 96 2.11 -30.83 2.16
CA TYR A 96 1.22 -29.67 2.33
C TYR A 96 0.83 -29.08 0.97
N GLN A 97 -0.47 -28.98 0.69
CA GLN A 97 -1.00 -28.20 -0.44
C GLN A 97 -1.73 -26.95 0.11
N PRO A 98 -1.16 -25.74 -0.02
CA PRO A 98 -1.83 -24.53 0.45
C PRO A 98 -3.10 -24.28 -0.36
N ARG A 99 -4.26 -24.35 0.32
CA ARG A 99 -5.59 -24.13 -0.30
C ARG A 99 -5.72 -22.75 -0.94
N VAL A 100 -4.99 -21.75 -0.45
CA VAL A 100 -5.04 -20.36 -0.95
C VAL A 100 -4.26 -20.19 -2.27
N ALA A 101 -3.15 -20.93 -2.45
CA ALA A 101 -2.41 -20.92 -3.71
C ALA A 101 -3.22 -21.55 -4.87
N ALA A 102 -4.00 -22.59 -4.56
CA ALA A 102 -4.84 -23.27 -5.55
C ALA A 102 -5.96 -22.38 -6.10
N GLN A 103 -6.54 -21.49 -5.27
CA GLN A 103 -7.66 -20.63 -5.68
C GLN A 103 -7.22 -19.41 -6.49
N GLN A 104 -6.03 -18.85 -6.22
CA GLN A 104 -5.42 -17.78 -7.01
C GLN A 104 -5.12 -18.26 -8.45
N LEU A 105 -4.53 -19.46 -8.58
CA LEU A 105 -4.26 -20.09 -9.88
C LEU A 105 -5.53 -20.45 -10.65
N LEU A 106 -6.61 -20.84 -9.96
CA LEU A 106 -7.91 -21.13 -10.57
C LEU A 106 -8.59 -19.87 -11.13
N TRP A 107 -8.45 -18.72 -10.45
CA TRP A 107 -9.00 -17.44 -10.91
C TRP A 107 -8.21 -16.88 -12.11
N GLU A 108 -6.87 -16.94 -12.06
CA GLU A 108 -6.00 -16.51 -13.16
C GLU A 108 -6.16 -17.41 -14.41
N GLY A 109 -6.33 -18.72 -14.23
CA GLY A 109 -6.60 -19.65 -15.33
C GLY A 109 -7.95 -19.46 -16.03
N ASN A 110 -9.00 -19.06 -15.29
CA ASN A 110 -10.31 -18.76 -15.88
C ASN A 110 -10.35 -17.39 -16.57
N ALA A 111 -9.57 -16.41 -16.11
CA ALA A 111 -9.45 -15.10 -16.74
C ALA A 111 -8.72 -15.15 -18.10
N GLN A 112 -7.88 -16.16 -18.33
CA GLN A 112 -7.22 -16.40 -19.62
C GLN A 112 -8.11 -17.16 -20.63
N ARG A 113 -9.27 -17.70 -20.19
CA ARG A 113 -10.19 -18.47 -21.03
C ARG A 113 -11.40 -17.66 -21.54
N SER A 114 -11.53 -16.40 -21.13
CA SER A 114 -12.61 -15.50 -21.52
C SER A 114 -12.20 -14.42 -22.53
N ASN A 115 -11.18 -14.68 -23.35
CA ASN A 115 -10.86 -13.92 -24.58
C ASN A 115 -10.93 -14.85 -25.78
#